data_AF-A0A530R8I1-F1
#
_entry.id   AF-A0A530R8I1-F1
#
_cell.length_a   1.000
_cell.length_b   1.000
_cell.length_c   1.000
_cell.angle_alpha   90.00
_cell.angle_beta   90.00
_cell.angle_gamma   90.00
#
_symmetry.space_group_name_H-M   'P 1'
#
loop_
_entity.id
_entity.type
_entity.pdbx_description
1 polymer ?
#
loop_
_entity_poly.entity_id
_entity_poly.type
_entity_poly.pdbx_seq_one_letter_code
_entity_poly.pdbx_strand_id
1 'polypeptide(L)' 'LRTGDDFVHESIIGSLFKGRVEKEVTVADKPAIIPSIGGWARMTGLNTIFIDDRDPFAHGFIVK' A
#
# COMPACT_ATOMS: atom_id res chain seq x y z
N LEU A 1 7.34 -14.55 -12.79
CA LEU A 1 5.92 -14.81 -12.58
C LEU A 1 5.22 -14.66 -13.92
N ARG A 2 4.31 -15.57 -14.25
CA ARG A 2 3.48 -15.59 -15.46
C ARG A 2 2.03 -15.33 -15.05
N THR A 3 1.18 -15.02 -16.02
CA THR A 3 -0.28 -14.96 -15.78
C THR A 3 -0.77 -16.22 -15.04
N GLY A 4 -1.49 -16.02 -13.94
CA GLY A 4 -1.98 -17.07 -13.05
C GLY A 4 -1.10 -17.36 -11.84
N ASP A 5 0.18 -16.97 -11.83
CA ASP A 5 1.09 -17.25 -10.72
C ASP A 5 0.69 -16.48 -9.45
N ASP A 6 0.70 -17.20 -8.33
CA ASP A 6 0.61 -16.66 -6.98
C ASP A 6 1.98 -16.26 -6.44
N PHE A 7 1.98 -15.23 -5.59
CA PHE A 7 3.17 -14.73 -4.91
C PHE A 7 2.84 -14.34 -3.46
N VAL A 8 3.76 -14.58 -2.53
CA VAL A 8 3.65 -14.13 -1.15
C VAL A 8 4.82 -13.20 -0.85
N HIS A 9 4.50 -11.98 -0.40
CA HIS A 9 5.48 -11.01 0.05
C HIS A 9 5.45 -10.90 1.58
N GLU A 10 6.58 -11.11 2.21
CA GLU A 10 6.77 -10.94 3.65
C GLU A 10 7.46 -9.60 3.95
N SER A 11 6.90 -8.82 4.87
CA SER A 11 7.50 -7.57 5.33
C SER A 11 8.57 -7.81 6.41
N ILE A 12 9.36 -6.78 6.72
CA ILE A 12 10.37 -6.84 7.79
C ILE A 12 9.79 -7.18 9.19
N ILE A 13 8.49 -6.99 9.41
CA ILE A 13 7.79 -7.33 10.66
C ILE A 13 6.99 -8.64 10.55
N GLY A 14 7.18 -9.43 9.49
CA GLY A 14 6.55 -10.74 9.30
C GLY A 14 5.11 -10.70 8.79
N SER A 15 4.58 -9.53 8.40
CA SER A 15 3.24 -9.45 7.79
C SER A 15 3.27 -9.97 6.35
N LEU A 16 2.22 -10.67 5.92
CA LEU A 16 2.15 -11.26 4.58
C LEU A 16 1.12 -10.55 3.69
N PHE A 17 1.53 -10.19 2.47
CA PHE A 17 0.64 -9.84 1.36
C PHE A 17 0.64 -10.94 0.30
N LYS A 18 -0.54 -11.25 -0.23
CA LYS A 18 -0.72 -12.21 -1.32
C LYS A 18 -0.86 -11.46 -2.63
N GLY A 19 0.04 -11.68 -3.58
CA GLY A 19 -0.06 -11.14 -4.93
C GLY A 19 -0.44 -12.22 -5.94
N ARG A 20 -1.10 -11.83 -7.03
CA ARG A 20 -1.30 -12.68 -8.21
C ARG A 20 -1.07 -11.87 -9.48
N VAL A 21 -0.48 -12.49 -10.51
CA VAL A 21 -0.49 -11.92 -11.87
C VAL A 21 -1.81 -12.29 -12.53
N GLU A 22 -2.77 -11.37 -12.55
CA GLU A 22 -4.11 -11.65 -13.11
C GLU A 22 -4.08 -11.72 -14.63
N LYS A 23 -3.27 -10.87 -15.27
CA LYS A 23 -3.21 -10.79 -16.73
C LYS A 23 -1.93 -10.13 -17.23
N GLU A 24 -1.39 -10.61 -18.34
CA GLU A 24 -0.40 -9.88 -19.15
C GLU A 24 -1.08 -8.89 -20.10
N VAL A 25 -0.53 -7.68 -20.17
CA VAL A 25 -1.02 -6.57 -21.00
C VAL A 25 0.14 -5.78 -21.60
N THR A 26 -0.17 -4.86 -22.51
CA THR A 26 0.81 -3.93 -23.08
C THR A 26 0.41 -2.50 -22.74
N VAL A 27 1.36 -1.69 -22.25
CA VAL A 27 1.16 -0.26 -21.97
C VAL A 27 2.22 0.53 -22.71
N ALA A 28 1.81 1.41 -23.64
CA ALA A 28 2.73 2.17 -24.50
C ALA A 28 3.81 1.28 -25.14
N ASP A 29 3.36 0.20 -25.80
CA ASP A 29 4.18 -0.81 -26.48
C ASP A 29 5.16 -1.58 -25.58
N LYS A 30 5.02 -1.48 -24.25
CA LYS A 30 5.84 -2.23 -23.28
C LYS A 30 5.04 -3.36 -22.63
N PRO A 31 5.61 -4.57 -22.49
CA PRO A 31 5.02 -5.64 -21.71
C PRO A 31 4.78 -5.21 -20.27
N ALA A 32 3.59 -5.52 -19.74
CA ALA A 32 3.14 -5.17 -18.40
C ALA A 32 2.17 -6.23 -17.86
N ILE A 33 1.75 -6.08 -16.61
CA ILE A 33 0.78 -6.96 -15.96
C ILE A 33 -0.33 -6.17 -15.28
N ILE A 34 -1.49 -6.79 -15.11
CA ILE A 34 -2.51 -6.42 -14.13
C ILE A 34 -2.27 -7.31 -12.91
N PRO A 35 -1.73 -6.79 -11.79
CA PRO A 35 -1.61 -7.54 -10.56
C PRO A 35 -2.85 -7.37 -9.67
N SER A 36 -3.12 -8.36 -8.82
CA SER A 36 -3.96 -8.18 -7.63
C SER A 36 -3.10 -8.32 -6.37
N ILE A 37 -3.47 -7.59 -5.32
CA ILE A 37 -2.79 -7.63 -4.02
C ILE A 37 -3.86 -7.78 -2.93
N GLY A 38 -3.76 -8.87 -2.19
CA GLY A 38 -4.60 -9.22 -1.05
C GLY A 38 -3.86 -9.01 0.26
N GLY A 39 -4.50 -8.30 1.18
CA GLY A 39 -4.06 -8.08 2.55
C GLY A 39 -5.26 -7.89 3.47
N TRP A 40 -4.98 -7.52 4.72
CA TRP A 40 -6.02 -7.16 5.68
C TRP A 40 -5.62 -5.91 6.44
N ALA A 41 -6.63 -5.16 6.87
CA ALA A 41 -6.49 -4.03 7.75
C ALA A 41 -7.44 -4.21 8.94
N ARG A 42 -7.12 -3.56 10.07
CA ARG A 42 -7.97 -3.50 11.26
C ARG A 42 -8.22 -2.05 11.63
N MET A 43 -9.42 -1.78 12.13
CA MET A 43 -9.72 -0.49 12.74
C MET A 43 -8.88 -0.32 14.01
N THR A 44 -8.11 0.76 14.08
CA THR A 44 -7.23 1.05 15.23
C THR A 44 -7.75 2.21 16.09
N GLY A 45 -8.69 3.00 15.59
CA GLY A 45 -9.31 4.09 16.33
C GLY A 45 -10.28 4.91 15.49
N LEU A 46 -11.05 5.75 16.18
CA LEU A 46 -11.89 6.79 15.62
C LEU A 46 -11.45 8.11 16.25
N ASN A 47 -10.92 9.03 15.45
CA ASN A 47 -10.26 10.22 15.96
C ASN A 47 -11.01 11.49 15.57
N THR A 48 -11.12 12.42 16.51
CA THR A 48 -11.42 13.83 16.22
C THR A 48 -10.15 14.62 16.51
N ILE A 49 -9.56 15.21 15.47
CA ILE A 49 -8.29 15.94 15.56
C ILE A 49 -8.61 17.44 15.46
N PHE A 50 -8.12 18.24 16.40
CA PHE A 50 -8.28 19.69 16.43
C PHE A 50 -6.94 20.37 16.18
N ILE A 51 -6.96 21.47 15.43
CA ILE A 51 -5.78 22.28 15.11
C ILE A 51 -6.14 23.74 15.40
N ASP A 52 -5.35 24.41 16.22
CA ASP A 52 -5.49 25.85 16.50
C ASP A 52 -4.59 26.63 15.53
N ASP A 53 -5.11 27.68 14.90
CA ASP A 53 -4.36 28.49 13.93
C ASP A 53 -3.14 29.19 14.54
N ARG A 54 -3.06 29.28 15.88
CA ARG A 54 -1.92 29.86 16.60
C ARG A 54 -0.83 28.83 16.93
N ASP A 55 -1.09 27.54 16.73
CA ASP A 55 -0.11 26.49 16.98
C ASP A 55 1.03 26.58 15.95
N PRO A 56 2.29 26.85 16.35
CA PRO A 56 3.42 26.93 15.41
C PRO A 56 3.68 25.60 14.68
N PHE A 57 3.11 24.49 15.15
CA PHE A 57 3.22 23.16 14.57
C PHE A 57 1.90 22.64 13.99
N ALA A 58 0.93 23.51 13.73
CA ALA A 58 -0.37 23.16 13.14
C ALA A 58 -0.29 22.29 11.87
N HIS A 59 0.78 22.43 11.09
CA HIS A 59 1.03 21.68 9.85
C HIS A 59 2.03 20.52 10.00
N GLY A 60 2.43 20.22 11.23
CA GLY A 60 3.46 19.25 11.55
C GLY A 60 4.86 19.73 11.19
N PHE A 61 5.84 18.93 11.58
CA PHE A 61 7.23 19.05 11.19
C PHE A 61 7.85 17.65 11.14
N ILE A 62 8.99 17.51 10.49
CA ILE A 62 9.73 16.24 10.45
C ILE A 62 11.18 16.48 10.85
N VAL A 63 11.65 15.69 11.81
CA VAL A 63 13.07 15.52 12.11
C VAL A 63 13.39 14.07 11.78
N LYS A 64 14.40 13.86 10.94
CA LYS A 64 14.80 12.52 10.46
C LYS A 64 15.90 11.94 11.31
#